data_AF-A0A0T6B3H7-F1
#
_entry.id   AF-A0A0T6B3H7-F1
#
_cell.length_a   1.000
_cell.length_b   1.000
_cell.length_c   1.000
_cell.angle_alpha   90.00
_cell.angle_beta   90.00
_cell.angle_gamma   90.00
#
_symmetry.space_group_name_H-M   'P 1'
#
loop_
_entity.id
_entity.type
_entity.pdbx_description
1 polymer ?
#
loop_
_entity_poly.entity_id
_entity_poly.type
_entity_poly.pdbx_seq_one_letter_code
_entity_poly.pdbx_strand_id
1 'polypeptide(L)'
;MCIWSKRKLYIFISIKNYKNVGSYSTEVRSNVKKFDEVPGPISIPIVGTLYNYLPIIGPYHFDKLHHNGFKKLSRYGPIVREEIVPKVNILWLFKPEDIETLFRTEGKYPHRRSHLALEKYRLDKPNIYNTGGLVPTNGPEWFRLRSVLQKGLSSPASVQNFLPSTNNIVQDWLIRIKELSQFPNVDYLPELSRLFLECKKYRLRAYLMLIFCI
;
A
#
# COMPACT_ATOMS: atom_id res chain seq x y z
N MET A 1 -1.63 0.63 -4.52
CA MET A 1 -3.11 0.55 -4.45
C MET A 1 -3.48 -0.71 -3.67
N CYS A 2 -3.96 -0.57 -2.43
CA CYS A 2 -4.07 -1.69 -1.48
C CYS A 2 -5.46 -1.72 -0.81
N ILE A 3 -6.24 -2.77 -1.05
CA ILE A 3 -7.67 -2.90 -0.67
C ILE A 3 -7.87 -4.10 0.27
N TRP A 4 -8.92 -4.05 1.12
CA TRP A 4 -8.95 -4.78 2.39
C TRP A 4 -10.31 -5.46 2.84
N SER A 5 -10.33 -6.72 3.33
CA SER A 5 -11.43 -7.29 4.21
C SER A 5 -10.94 -8.32 5.28
N LYS A 6 -11.49 -8.54 6.50
CA LYS A 6 -12.67 -7.94 7.21
C LYS A 6 -12.70 -8.01 8.79
N ARG A 7 -11.77 -8.61 9.58
CA ARG A 7 -11.90 -8.75 11.09
C ARG A 7 -10.76 -8.12 11.91
N LYS A 8 -11.11 -7.16 12.79
CA LYS A 8 -10.20 -6.30 13.60
C LYS A 8 -9.24 -5.43 12.78
N LEU A 9 -9.86 -4.46 12.09
CA LEU A 9 -9.37 -3.13 11.77
C LEU A 9 -7.96 -2.91 11.18
N TYR A 10 -7.93 -2.37 9.97
CA TYR A 10 -6.73 -2.21 9.15
C TYR A 10 -6.86 -0.93 8.32
N ILE A 11 -5.74 -0.30 8.02
CA ILE A 11 -5.56 1.14 8.26
C ILE A 11 -6.56 2.03 7.50
N PHE A 12 -7.59 2.38 8.26
CA PHE A 12 -8.47 3.53 8.17
C PHE A 12 -8.92 3.78 9.62
N ILE A 13 -9.00 5.03 10.07
CA ILE A 13 -9.26 5.31 11.49
C ILE A 13 -10.62 4.74 11.88
N SER A 14 -10.62 3.68 12.66
CA SER A 14 -11.69 3.43 13.61
C SER A 14 -11.04 3.39 14.98
N ILE A 15 -11.53 4.27 15.84
CA ILE A 15 -11.17 4.31 17.24
C ILE A 15 -11.83 3.09 17.91
N LYS A 16 -11.22 1.92 17.75
CA LYS A 16 -11.64 0.67 18.38
C LYS A 16 -10.62 0.17 19.41
N ASN A 17 -10.19 1.12 20.24
CA ASN A 17 -10.07 0.99 21.69
C ASN A 17 -9.56 2.33 22.28
N TYR A 18 -10.47 3.29 22.50
CA TYR A 18 -10.17 4.39 23.41
C TYR A 18 -10.30 3.88 24.86
N LYS A 19 -9.35 3.05 25.29
CA LYS A 19 -9.15 2.68 26.69
C LYS A 19 -7.70 2.96 27.06
N ASN A 20 -7.52 4.13 27.68
CA ASN A 20 -6.36 4.58 28.45
C ASN A 20 -4.98 4.40 27.79
N VAL A 21 -4.62 5.37 26.95
CA VAL A 21 -3.23 5.84 26.87
C VAL A 21 -3.15 7.14 27.69
N GLY A 22 -2.08 7.30 28.46
CA GLY A 22 -2.03 8.19 29.62
C GLY A 22 -2.18 9.69 29.32
N SER A 23 -2.82 10.39 30.28
CA SER A 23 -2.60 11.80 30.65
C SER A 23 -2.12 12.74 29.53
N TYR A 24 -3.00 13.03 28.57
CA TYR A 24 -2.96 14.30 27.83
C TYR A 24 -4.07 15.22 28.37
N SER A 25 -3.76 16.53 28.39
CA SER A 25 -4.53 17.59 29.04
C SER A 25 -6.03 17.59 28.69
N THR A 26 -6.84 17.81 29.73
CA THR A 26 -8.29 17.54 29.75
C THR A 26 -9.15 18.42 28.82
N GLU A 27 -8.59 19.48 28.21
CA GLU A 27 -9.38 20.58 27.62
C GLU A 27 -9.79 20.40 26.14
N VAL A 28 -9.15 19.53 25.36
CA VAL A 28 -9.38 19.45 23.88
C VAL A 28 -10.54 18.51 23.49
N ARG A 29 -11.31 17.97 24.44
CA ARG A 29 -12.29 16.90 24.18
C ARG A 29 -13.66 17.35 23.63
N SER A 30 -13.95 18.64 23.54
CA SER A 30 -15.33 19.14 23.39
C SER A 30 -15.99 18.94 22.01
N ASN A 31 -15.24 18.73 20.92
CA ASN A 31 -15.79 18.71 19.55
C ASN A 31 -15.21 17.63 18.61
N VAL A 32 -14.92 16.42 19.12
CA VAL A 32 -14.50 15.29 18.26
C VAL A 32 -15.73 14.68 17.56
N LYS A 33 -15.83 14.87 16.24
CA LYS A 33 -16.86 14.24 15.40
C LYS A 33 -16.77 12.71 15.44
N LYS A 34 -17.92 12.04 15.36
CA LYS A 34 -17.98 10.57 15.28
C LYS A 34 -17.48 10.08 13.93
N PHE A 35 -16.98 8.85 13.90
CA PHE A 35 -16.54 8.22 12.64
C PHE A 35 -17.67 8.15 11.59
N ASP A 36 -18.92 7.99 12.02
CA ASP A 36 -20.06 7.94 11.11
C ASP A 36 -20.44 9.29 10.49
N GLU A 37 -19.99 10.40 11.07
CA GLU A 37 -20.21 11.78 10.63
C GLU A 37 -19.16 12.26 9.60
N VAL A 38 -18.18 11.41 9.24
CA VAL A 38 -17.24 11.69 8.16
C VAL A 38 -17.99 11.66 6.82
N PRO A 39 -17.89 12.70 5.97
CA PRO A 39 -18.65 12.81 4.74
C PRO A 39 -18.21 11.77 3.70
N GLY A 40 -19.11 11.43 2.78
CA GLY A 40 -18.78 10.54 1.65
C GLY A 40 -20.00 9.95 0.94
N PRO A 41 -19.77 9.03 -0.01
CA PRO A 41 -20.86 8.37 -0.74
C PRO A 41 -21.79 7.59 0.19
N ILE A 42 -23.10 7.75 -0.03
CA ILE A 42 -24.15 7.13 0.77
C ILE A 42 -24.05 5.60 0.65
N SER A 43 -23.97 4.93 1.80
CA SER A 43 -24.04 3.48 1.89
C SER A 43 -25.51 3.05 1.87
N ILE A 44 -25.93 2.29 0.86
CA ILE A 44 -27.26 1.68 0.85
C ILE A 44 -27.22 0.28 1.49
N PRO A 45 -28.31 -0.17 2.15
CA PRO A 45 -28.35 -1.50 2.77
C PRO A 45 -27.94 -2.62 1.81
N ILE A 46 -27.32 -3.67 2.37
CA ILE A 46 -26.88 -4.90 1.68
C ILE A 46 -25.71 -4.71 0.69
N VAL A 47 -25.70 -3.69 -0.16
CA VAL A 47 -24.66 -3.51 -1.20
C VAL A 47 -23.64 -2.41 -0.91
N GLY A 48 -23.86 -1.57 0.10
CA GLY A 48 -22.92 -0.50 0.46
C GLY A 48 -22.84 0.58 -0.62
N THR A 49 -21.63 1.05 -0.95
CA THR A 49 -21.40 2.02 -2.03
C THR A 49 -21.06 1.35 -3.37
N LEU A 50 -21.07 0.02 -3.45
CA LEU A 50 -20.67 -0.75 -4.64
C LEU A 50 -21.46 -0.38 -5.91
N TYR A 51 -22.70 0.08 -5.77
CA TYR A 51 -23.51 0.58 -6.89
C TYR A 51 -22.85 1.74 -7.65
N ASN A 52 -21.99 2.53 -6.99
CA ASN A 52 -21.24 3.62 -7.64
C ASN A 52 -20.15 3.11 -8.59
N TYR A 53 -19.86 1.80 -8.59
CA TYR A 53 -18.86 1.15 -9.42
C TYR A 53 -19.46 0.30 -10.57
N LEU A 54 -20.78 0.38 -10.80
CA LEU A 54 -21.43 -0.31 -11.91
C LEU A 54 -21.01 0.30 -13.26
N PRO A 55 -20.71 -0.50 -14.30
CA PRO A 55 -19.98 -0.03 -15.47
C PRO A 55 -20.72 0.99 -16.35
N ILE A 56 -22.06 1.01 -16.31
CA ILE A 56 -22.91 1.89 -17.14
C ILE A 56 -23.39 3.12 -16.37
N ILE A 57 -23.73 2.97 -15.09
CA ILE A 57 -24.41 3.99 -14.28
C ILE A 57 -23.56 4.53 -13.11
N GLY A 58 -22.46 3.86 -12.78
CA GLY A 58 -21.60 4.21 -11.67
C GLY A 58 -20.61 5.32 -12.02
N PRO A 59 -20.46 6.37 -11.19
CA PRO A 59 -19.46 7.42 -11.43
C PRO A 59 -18.01 6.98 -11.19
N TYR A 60 -17.77 5.77 -10.69
CA TYR A 60 -16.45 5.23 -10.32
C TYR A 60 -16.10 3.97 -11.12
N HIS A 61 -14.80 3.74 -11.36
CA HIS A 61 -14.31 2.52 -12.02
C HIS A 61 -13.15 1.89 -11.25
N PHE A 62 -13.07 0.56 -11.19
CA PHE A 62 -12.06 -0.14 -10.38
C PHE A 62 -10.62 0.01 -10.89
N ASP A 63 -10.44 0.22 -12.19
CA ASP A 63 -9.18 0.51 -12.89
C ASP A 63 -8.70 1.96 -12.67
N LYS A 64 -9.62 2.91 -12.45
CA LYS A 64 -9.33 4.36 -12.39
C LYS A 64 -9.47 4.94 -10.97
N LEU A 65 -8.93 4.27 -9.95
CA LEU A 65 -9.07 4.74 -8.56
C LEU A 65 -8.53 6.16 -8.29
N HIS A 66 -7.55 6.64 -9.05
CA HIS A 66 -7.05 8.02 -8.94
C HIS A 66 -8.11 9.05 -9.40
N HIS A 67 -8.84 8.79 -10.49
CA HIS A 67 -9.99 9.60 -10.91
C HIS A 67 -11.12 9.54 -9.87
N ASN A 68 -11.38 8.36 -9.29
CA ASN A 68 -12.38 8.23 -8.22
C ASN A 68 -11.98 9.04 -6.98
N GLY A 69 -10.68 9.04 -6.64
CA GLY A 69 -10.11 9.85 -5.56
C GLY A 69 -10.33 11.34 -5.80
N PHE A 70 -9.98 11.85 -6.99
CA PHE A 70 -10.24 13.24 -7.35
C PHE A 70 -11.73 13.61 -7.24
N LYS A 71 -12.63 12.80 -7.84
CA LYS A 71 -14.09 12.99 -7.72
C LYS A 71 -14.58 12.99 -6.25
N LYS A 72 -13.96 12.21 -5.37
CA LYS A 72 -14.30 12.16 -3.93
C LYS A 72 -13.80 13.39 -3.19
N LEU A 73 -12.56 13.81 -3.44
CA LEU A 73 -11.97 15.04 -2.89
C LEU A 73 -12.81 16.27 -3.26
N SER A 74 -13.14 16.44 -4.54
CA SER A 74 -13.95 17.59 -5.01
C SER A 74 -15.37 17.61 -4.45
N ARG A 75 -15.96 16.45 -4.14
CA ARG A 75 -17.37 16.35 -3.70
C ARG A 75 -17.56 16.33 -2.17
N TYR A 76 -16.61 15.74 -1.44
CA TYR A 76 -16.75 15.46 -0.01
C TYR A 76 -15.63 16.06 0.85
N GLY A 77 -14.58 16.62 0.23
CA GLY A 77 -13.47 17.26 0.93
C GLY A 77 -12.29 16.34 1.26
N PRO A 78 -11.39 16.75 2.16
CA PRO A 78 -10.06 16.16 2.35
C PRO A 78 -10.05 14.80 3.08
N ILE A 79 -11.15 14.44 3.74
CA ILE A 79 -11.32 13.17 4.47
C ILE A 79 -12.67 12.60 4.07
N VAL A 80 -12.70 11.42 3.45
CA VAL A 80 -13.93 10.85 2.86
C VAL A 80 -14.15 9.41 3.30
N ARG A 81 -15.30 9.12 3.91
CA ARG A 81 -15.71 7.77 4.32
C ARG A 81 -16.57 7.11 3.26
N GLU A 82 -16.23 5.88 2.91
CA GLU A 82 -16.90 5.08 1.91
C GLU A 82 -17.08 3.65 2.41
N GLU A 83 -18.31 3.17 2.51
CA GLU A 83 -18.60 1.78 2.91
C GLU A 83 -18.82 0.91 1.66
N ILE A 84 -17.73 0.44 1.03
CA ILE A 84 -17.75 -0.31 -0.24
C ILE A 84 -18.76 -1.46 -0.23
N VAL A 85 -18.80 -2.22 0.87
CA VAL A 85 -19.84 -3.23 1.16
C VAL A 85 -20.13 -3.20 2.67
N PRO A 86 -21.31 -3.64 3.15
CA PRO A 86 -21.70 -3.43 4.55
C PRO A 86 -20.64 -3.85 5.57
N LYS A 87 -20.36 -2.96 6.51
CA LYS A 87 -19.34 -3.03 7.56
C LYS A 87 -17.88 -2.97 7.05
N VAL A 88 -17.62 -2.74 5.76
CA VAL A 88 -16.27 -2.50 5.19
C VAL A 88 -16.11 -1.03 4.85
N ASN A 89 -15.56 -0.28 5.79
CA ASN A 89 -15.30 1.15 5.59
C ASN A 89 -13.89 1.39 5.00
N ILE A 90 -13.83 2.38 4.11
CA ILE A 90 -12.66 3.00 3.50
C ILE A 90 -12.67 4.48 3.89
N LEU A 91 -11.53 5.06 4.28
CA LEU A 91 -11.40 6.46 4.72
C LEU A 91 -10.31 7.15 3.90
N TRP A 92 -10.67 7.70 2.74
CA TRP A 92 -9.73 8.39 1.86
C TRP A 92 -9.18 9.63 2.57
N LEU A 93 -7.85 9.71 2.69
CA LEU A 93 -7.13 10.88 3.18
C LEU A 93 -6.43 11.53 1.99
N PHE A 94 -6.63 12.84 1.81
CA PHE A 94 -6.03 13.60 0.72
C PHE A 94 -4.98 14.62 1.18
N LYS A 95 -4.92 14.91 2.48
CA LYS A 95 -3.97 15.85 3.09
C LYS A 95 -2.70 15.15 3.58
N PRO A 96 -1.49 15.70 3.32
CA PRO A 96 -0.24 15.16 3.86
C PRO A 96 -0.23 15.09 5.39
N GLU A 97 -0.83 16.06 6.08
CA GLU A 97 -0.79 16.17 7.55
C GLU A 97 -1.62 15.07 8.22
N ASP A 98 -2.77 14.73 7.63
CA ASP A 98 -3.63 13.61 8.08
C ASP A 98 -2.92 12.26 7.85
N ILE A 99 -2.20 12.12 6.74
CA ILE A 99 -1.42 10.93 6.39
C ILE A 99 -0.20 10.77 7.32
N GLU A 100 0.50 11.86 7.64
CA GLU A 100 1.59 11.87 8.62
C GLU A 100 1.07 11.46 10.01
N THR A 101 -0.04 12.05 10.45
CA THR A 101 -0.67 11.72 11.74
C THR A 101 -1.05 10.24 11.82
N LEU A 102 -1.55 9.67 10.72
CA LEU A 102 -1.85 8.25 10.60
C LEU A 102 -0.58 7.37 10.75
N PHE A 103 0.49 7.68 10.01
CA PHE A 103 1.75 6.93 10.10
C PHE A 103 2.46 7.07 11.45
N ARG A 104 2.28 8.20 12.15
CA ARG A 104 2.79 8.36 13.53
C ARG A 104 1.97 7.57 14.56
N THR A 105 0.73 7.18 14.26
CA THR A 105 -0.19 6.55 15.21
C THR A 105 -0.52 5.08 14.93
N GLU A 106 -0.11 4.51 13.78
CA GLU A 106 -0.38 3.10 13.43
C GLU A 106 0.27 2.07 14.36
N GLY A 107 1.33 2.46 15.08
CA GLY A 107 2.06 1.61 16.02
C GLY A 107 3.02 0.60 15.36
N LYS A 108 3.51 -0.35 16.16
CA LYS A 108 4.62 -1.25 15.76
C LYS A 108 4.29 -2.23 14.63
N TYR A 109 3.00 -2.53 14.43
CA TYR A 109 2.54 -3.60 13.53
C TYR A 109 1.45 -3.07 12.58
N PRO A 110 1.81 -2.28 11.56
CA PRO A 110 0.86 -1.84 10.53
C PRO A 110 0.14 -3.02 9.90
N HIS A 111 -1.15 -2.82 9.60
CA HIS A 111 -2.05 -3.91 9.27
C HIS A 111 -2.67 -3.74 7.88
N ARG A 112 -2.53 -4.77 7.05
CA ARG A 112 -2.89 -4.81 5.63
C ARG A 112 -3.76 -6.06 5.35
N ARG A 113 -5.00 -5.91 4.85
CA ARG A 113 -5.91 -7.05 4.50
C ARG A 113 -5.83 -7.48 3.03
N SER A 114 -4.72 -7.21 2.32
CA SER A 114 -4.52 -7.61 0.92
C SER A 114 -3.80 -8.97 0.82
N HIS A 115 -3.68 -9.54 -0.38
CA HIS A 115 -2.91 -10.78 -0.63
C HIS A 115 -3.33 -12.02 0.20
N LEU A 116 -4.50 -12.03 0.84
CA LEU A 116 -4.97 -13.12 1.72
C LEU A 116 -5.00 -14.48 1.01
N ALA A 117 -5.35 -14.51 -0.28
CA ALA A 117 -5.32 -15.73 -1.08
C ALA A 117 -3.89 -16.27 -1.29
N LEU A 118 -2.90 -15.37 -1.45
CA LEU A 118 -1.48 -15.73 -1.56
C LEU A 118 -0.91 -16.17 -0.21
N GLU A 119 -1.35 -15.57 0.89
CA GLU A 119 -1.00 -16.03 2.24
C GLU A 119 -1.52 -17.45 2.47
N LYS A 120 -2.82 -17.70 2.24
CA LYS A 120 -3.44 -19.02 2.37
C LYS A 120 -2.74 -20.06 1.50
N TYR A 121 -2.52 -19.77 0.21
CA TYR A 121 -1.83 -20.66 -0.73
C TYR A 121 -0.43 -21.08 -0.25
N ARG A 122 0.33 -20.16 0.37
CA ARG A 122 1.67 -20.45 0.88
C ARG A 122 1.63 -21.27 2.16
N LEU A 123 0.74 -20.91 3.09
CA LEU A 123 0.57 -21.65 4.35
C LEU A 123 0.04 -23.08 4.13
N ASP A 124 -0.74 -23.31 3.08
CA ASP A 124 -1.21 -24.63 2.66
C ASP A 124 -0.12 -25.51 2.01
N LYS A 125 1.05 -24.93 1.69
CA LYS A 125 2.17 -25.64 1.04
C LYS A 125 3.48 -25.45 1.82
N PRO A 126 3.55 -25.93 3.08
CA PRO A 126 4.73 -25.77 3.93
C PRO A 126 5.97 -26.52 3.38
N ASN A 127 5.78 -27.49 2.50
CA ASN A 127 6.85 -28.18 1.77
C ASN A 127 7.51 -27.32 0.67
N ILE A 128 6.93 -26.18 0.31
CA ILE A 128 7.44 -25.23 -0.70
C ILE A 128 7.75 -23.87 -0.06
N TYR A 129 6.96 -23.43 0.93
CA TYR A 129 7.07 -22.12 1.55
C TYR A 129 7.17 -22.19 3.07
N ASN A 130 8.26 -21.66 3.61
CA ASN A 130 8.48 -21.61 5.06
C ASN A 130 7.52 -20.63 5.79
N THR A 131 6.93 -19.66 5.08
CA THR A 131 6.03 -18.62 5.64
C THR A 131 5.08 -18.08 4.56
N GLY A 132 4.06 -17.31 4.95
CA GLY A 132 3.26 -16.49 4.01
C GLY A 132 4.08 -15.42 3.26
N GLY A 133 5.26 -15.04 3.78
CA GLY A 133 6.18 -14.08 3.20
C GLY A 133 5.87 -12.62 3.52
N LEU A 134 6.78 -11.69 3.19
CA LEU A 134 6.70 -10.31 3.70
C LEU A 134 5.48 -9.51 3.20
N VAL A 135 5.06 -9.74 1.95
CA VAL A 135 3.95 -8.95 1.36
C VAL A 135 2.58 -9.37 1.91
N PRO A 136 2.23 -10.68 1.98
CA PRO A 136 0.92 -11.09 2.48
C PRO A 136 0.79 -11.01 4.00
N THR A 137 1.87 -11.35 4.73
CA THR A 137 1.80 -11.51 6.19
C THR A 137 1.81 -10.18 6.94
N ASN A 138 1.32 -10.25 8.18
CA ASN A 138 1.01 -9.13 9.07
C ASN A 138 1.54 -9.37 10.50
N GLY A 139 1.44 -8.36 11.36
CA GLY A 139 1.65 -8.52 12.80
C GLY A 139 3.12 -8.83 13.19
N PRO A 140 3.34 -9.58 14.29
CA PRO A 140 4.68 -9.94 14.74
C PRO A 140 5.50 -10.74 13.71
N GLU A 141 4.86 -11.60 12.91
CA GLU A 141 5.56 -12.40 11.89
C GLU A 141 6.04 -11.52 10.71
N TRP A 142 5.19 -10.59 10.25
CA TRP A 142 5.63 -9.55 9.31
C TRP A 142 6.80 -8.74 9.87
N PHE A 143 6.75 -8.35 11.14
CA PHE A 143 7.81 -7.56 11.76
C PHE A 143 9.11 -8.35 11.86
N ARG A 144 9.04 -9.66 12.17
CA ARG A 144 10.19 -10.57 12.18
C ARG A 144 10.82 -10.66 10.79
N LEU A 145 10.01 -10.92 9.76
CA LEU A 145 10.45 -10.98 8.37
C LEU A 145 11.05 -9.63 7.90
N ARG A 146 10.37 -8.51 8.20
CA ARG A 146 10.83 -7.15 7.86
C ARG A 146 12.16 -6.84 8.54
N SER A 147 12.30 -7.13 9.83
CA SER A 147 13.49 -6.80 10.62
C SER A 147 14.74 -7.53 10.13
N VAL A 148 14.60 -8.76 9.64
CA VAL A 148 15.71 -9.50 9.02
C VAL A 148 16.07 -8.92 7.66
N LEU A 149 15.06 -8.65 6.82
CA LEU A 149 15.28 -8.12 5.48
C LEU A 149 15.86 -6.69 5.53
N GLN A 150 15.20 -5.75 6.21
CA GLN A 150 15.57 -4.33 6.28
C GLN A 150 17.04 -4.08 6.64
N LYS A 151 17.63 -4.89 7.54
CA LYS A 151 19.05 -4.80 7.91
C LYS A 151 20.01 -4.89 6.73
N GLY A 152 19.74 -5.77 5.76
CA GLY A 152 20.60 -5.99 4.60
C GLY A 152 20.35 -5.03 3.44
N LEU A 153 19.35 -4.14 3.54
CA LEU A 153 18.77 -3.41 2.40
C LEU A 153 18.75 -1.89 2.61
N SER A 154 18.49 -1.46 3.84
CA SER A 154 18.25 -0.05 4.17
C SER A 154 19.43 0.59 4.91
N SER A 155 20.53 -0.13 5.14
CA SER A 155 21.76 0.49 5.64
C SER A 155 22.51 1.17 4.50
N PRO A 156 23.07 2.39 4.69
CA PRO A 156 23.84 3.07 3.65
C PRO A 156 25.01 2.22 3.11
N ALA A 157 25.71 1.49 3.99
CA ALA A 157 26.78 0.57 3.59
C ALA A 157 26.27 -0.59 2.73
N SER A 158 25.10 -1.15 3.03
CA SER A 158 24.45 -2.15 2.17
C SER A 158 24.16 -1.58 0.78
N VAL A 159 23.58 -0.38 0.71
CA VAL A 159 23.28 0.29 -0.57
C VAL A 159 24.55 0.55 -1.37
N GLN A 160 25.60 1.09 -0.75
CA GLN A 160 26.90 1.35 -1.38
C GLN A 160 27.50 0.10 -2.03
N ASN A 161 27.40 -1.07 -1.38
CA ASN A 161 27.90 -2.33 -1.93
C ASN A 161 27.18 -2.80 -3.21
N PHE A 162 25.94 -2.35 -3.45
CA PHE A 162 25.22 -2.65 -4.70
C PHE A 162 25.57 -1.68 -5.84
N LEU A 163 25.95 -0.43 -5.53
CA LEU A 163 26.13 0.63 -6.52
C LEU A 163 27.10 0.29 -7.66
N PRO A 164 28.29 -0.33 -7.46
CA PRO A 164 29.20 -0.63 -8.57
C PRO A 164 28.58 -1.61 -9.59
N SER A 165 27.96 -2.69 -9.11
CA SER A 165 27.31 -3.67 -9.99
C SER A 165 26.08 -3.09 -10.67
N THR A 166 25.24 -2.34 -9.95
CA THR A 166 24.07 -1.67 -10.55
C THR A 166 24.49 -0.61 -11.58
N ASN A 167 25.56 0.16 -11.31
CA ASN A 167 26.07 1.13 -12.27
C ASN A 167 26.49 0.45 -13.58
N ASN A 168 27.26 -0.64 -13.52
CA ASN A 168 27.71 -1.34 -14.73
C ASN A 168 26.52 -1.80 -15.59
N ILE A 169 25.50 -2.43 -14.99
CA ILE A 169 24.26 -2.84 -15.68
C ILE A 169 23.56 -1.63 -16.32
N VAL A 170 23.51 -0.50 -15.61
CA VAL A 170 22.91 0.74 -16.13
C VAL A 170 23.73 1.34 -17.28
N GLN A 171 25.07 1.28 -17.24
CA GLN A 171 25.91 1.72 -18.36
C GLN A 171 25.71 0.84 -19.59
N ASP A 172 25.71 -0.49 -19.43
CA ASP A 172 25.44 -1.45 -20.52
C ASP A 172 24.04 -1.21 -21.13
N TRP A 173 23.05 -0.95 -20.27
CA TRP A 173 21.69 -0.61 -20.69
C TRP A 173 21.63 0.74 -21.42
N LEU A 174 22.34 1.77 -20.98
CA LEU A 174 22.39 3.08 -21.65
C LEU A 174 23.01 2.98 -23.06
N ILE A 175 24.06 2.17 -23.23
CA ILE A 175 24.65 1.88 -24.54
C ILE A 175 23.59 1.25 -25.45
N ARG A 176 22.90 0.22 -24.96
CA ARG A 176 21.85 -0.47 -25.71
C ARG A 176 20.65 0.44 -26.05
N ILE A 177 20.24 1.32 -25.15
CA ILE A 177 19.17 2.29 -25.40
C ILE A 177 19.61 3.30 -26.47
N LYS A 178 20.87 3.73 -26.48
CA LYS A 178 21.42 4.60 -27.53
C LYS A 178 21.41 3.92 -28.90
N GLU A 179 21.77 2.64 -28.99
CA GLU A 179 21.65 1.84 -30.22
C GLU A 179 20.19 1.75 -30.69
N LEU A 180 19.28 1.40 -29.78
CA LEU A 180 17.85 1.26 -30.09
C LEU A 180 17.22 2.61 -30.51
N SER A 181 17.64 3.73 -29.93
CA SER A 181 17.11 5.07 -30.27
C SER A 181 17.34 5.50 -31.72
N GLN A 182 18.18 4.79 -32.48
CA GLN A 182 18.39 5.00 -33.91
C GLN A 182 17.23 4.48 -34.77
N PHE A 183 16.37 3.61 -34.22
CA PHE A 183 15.21 3.05 -34.89
C PHE A 183 13.93 3.83 -34.51
N PRO A 184 13.04 4.13 -35.46
CA PRO A 184 11.73 4.72 -35.15
C PRO A 184 10.82 3.71 -34.42
N ASN A 185 9.93 4.22 -33.56
CA ASN A 185 8.87 3.44 -32.89
C ASN A 185 9.33 2.26 -32.01
N VAL A 186 10.49 2.36 -31.35
CA VAL A 186 10.95 1.34 -30.39
C VAL A 186 10.03 1.25 -29.17
N ASP A 187 9.60 0.03 -28.84
CA ASP A 187 9.04 -0.30 -27.53
C ASP A 187 10.17 -0.55 -26.51
N TYR A 188 10.23 0.31 -25.49
CA TYR A 188 11.21 0.23 -24.41
C TYR A 188 10.76 -0.66 -23.24
N LEU A 189 9.50 -1.13 -23.20
CA LEU A 189 8.97 -1.95 -22.11
C LEU A 189 9.74 -3.28 -21.92
N PRO A 190 10.17 -4.01 -22.98
CA PRO A 190 11.02 -5.19 -22.84
C PRO A 190 12.39 -4.86 -22.26
N GLU A 191 13.01 -3.76 -22.67
CA GLU A 191 14.34 -3.36 -22.21
C GLU A 191 14.32 -2.84 -20.76
N LEU A 192 13.28 -2.12 -20.35
CA LEU A 192 13.03 -1.78 -18.95
C LEU A 192 12.81 -3.04 -18.12
N SER A 193 12.02 -4.00 -18.63
CA SER A 193 11.78 -5.29 -17.96
C SER A 193 13.08 -6.09 -17.80
N ARG A 194 13.94 -6.07 -18.83
CA ARG A 194 15.29 -6.67 -18.81
C ARG A 194 16.18 -6.00 -17.76
N LEU A 195 16.29 -4.67 -17.77
CA LEU A 195 17.04 -3.90 -16.75
C LEU A 195 16.56 -4.26 -15.34
N PHE A 196 15.24 -4.29 -15.12
CA PHE A 196 14.70 -4.71 -13.83
C PHE A 196 15.03 -6.16 -13.47
N LEU A 197 15.21 -7.08 -14.42
CA LEU A 197 15.62 -8.46 -14.13
C LEU A 197 17.13 -8.58 -13.89
N GLU A 198 17.96 -7.85 -14.63
CA GLU A 198 19.42 -7.83 -14.46
C GLU A 198 19.80 -7.21 -13.12
N CYS A 199 19.23 -6.06 -12.75
CA CYS A 199 19.36 -5.48 -11.41
C CYS A 199 18.86 -6.41 -10.27
N LYS A 200 18.06 -7.44 -10.57
CA LYS A 200 17.68 -8.50 -9.60
C LYS A 200 18.64 -9.70 -9.62
N LYS A 201 19.25 -10.01 -10.76
CA LYS A 201 20.17 -11.15 -10.94
C LYS A 201 21.41 -11.01 -10.05
N TYR A 202 21.90 -9.79 -9.84
CA TYR A 202 22.99 -9.49 -8.91
C TYR A 202 22.50 -9.46 -7.45
N ARG A 203 22.20 -10.66 -6.93
CA ARG A 203 21.92 -10.99 -5.51
C ARG A 203 20.80 -10.18 -4.84
N LEU A 204 19.59 -10.18 -5.42
CA LEU A 204 18.41 -9.66 -4.71
C LEU A 204 17.95 -10.55 -3.53
N ARG A 205 18.12 -10.05 -2.30
CA ARG A 205 17.13 -10.23 -1.21
C ARG A 205 16.27 -8.95 -1.02
N ALA A 206 16.27 -8.06 -2.01
CA ALA A 206 16.29 -6.63 -1.80
C ALA A 206 15.15 -5.80 -2.43
N TYR A 207 15.27 -5.49 -3.72
CA TYR A 207 14.74 -4.23 -4.27
C TYR A 207 13.24 -4.20 -4.61
N LEU A 208 12.47 -5.27 -4.42
CA LEU A 208 11.03 -5.24 -4.75
C LEU A 208 10.12 -4.65 -3.65
N MET A 209 10.67 -4.32 -2.47
CA MET A 209 9.86 -4.06 -1.27
C MET A 209 9.74 -2.58 -0.90
N LEU A 210 10.60 -1.70 -1.42
CA LEU A 210 10.59 -0.25 -1.11
C LEU A 210 9.30 0.46 -1.57
N ILE A 211 8.64 -0.03 -2.62
CA ILE A 211 7.37 0.53 -3.14
C ILE A 211 6.13 0.01 -2.35
N PHE A 212 6.31 -0.94 -1.42
CA PHE A 212 5.23 -1.56 -0.62
C PHE A 212 5.48 -1.56 0.90
N CYS A 213 6.49 -0.81 1.37
CA CYS A 213 6.90 -0.77 2.78
C CYS A 213 6.79 0.62 3.46
N ILE A 214 6.19 1.57 2.74
CA ILE A 214 5.51 2.77 3.26
C ILE A 214 4.02 2.54 2.98
#